data_AF-X0YWG8-F1
#
_entry.id   AF-X0YWG8-F1
#
_cell.length_a   1.000
_cell.length_b   1.000
_cell.length_c   1.000
_cell.angle_alpha   90.00
_cell.angle_beta   90.00
_cell.angle_gamma   90.00
#
_symmetry.space_group_name_H-M   'P 1'
#
loop_
_entity.id
_entity.type
_entity.pdbx_description
1 polymer ?
#
loop_
_entity_poly.entity_id
_entity_poly.type
_entity_poly.pdbx_seq_one_letter_code
_entity_poly.pdbx_strand_id
1 'polypeptide(L)'
;MSEQNKLESLAMPDIMKIKSYQPGKPIEEVKRELGLKTVVKLASNENPLGPSNKAIEAIRKYASEINIYPNGGGYYLKKALAEKLGLVEEKIILGNGSRRIMDRGIRKYGLLVCQFFWY
;
A
#
# COMPACT_ATOMS: atom_id res chain seq x y z
N MET A 1 -16.78 -1.72 -35.07
CA MET A 1 -16.17 -1.02 -33.91
C MET A 1 -15.30 -2.04 -33.19
N SER A 2 -14.00 -1.81 -33.04
CA SER A 2 -13.13 -2.74 -32.28
C SER A 2 -13.62 -2.83 -30.83
N GLU A 3 -13.43 -3.97 -30.16
CA GLU A 3 -13.86 -4.13 -28.77
C GLU A 3 -13.27 -3.07 -27.81
N GLN A 4 -12.06 -2.60 -28.11
CA GLN A 4 -11.40 -1.51 -27.39
C GLN A 4 -12.25 -0.23 -27.36
N ASN A 5 -12.80 0.17 -28.52
CA ASN A 5 -13.63 1.37 -28.66
C ASN A 5 -14.99 1.24 -27.93
N LYS A 6 -15.42 0.01 -27.61
CA LYS A 6 -16.66 -0.27 -26.88
C LYS A 6 -16.49 -0.18 -25.36
N LEU A 7 -15.30 -0.48 -24.84
CA LEU A 7 -15.00 -0.34 -23.41
C LEU A 7 -14.76 1.12 -23.02
N GLU A 8 -14.10 1.87 -23.89
CA GLU A 8 -13.83 3.30 -23.68
C GLU A 8 -15.11 4.13 -23.60
N SER A 9 -16.16 3.76 -24.34
CA SER A 9 -17.45 4.45 -24.29
C SER A 9 -18.26 4.19 -23.02
N LEU A 10 -17.89 3.19 -22.22
CA LEU A 10 -18.53 2.86 -20.93
C LEU A 10 -17.80 3.49 -19.73
N ALA A 11 -16.57 3.96 -19.92
CA ALA A 11 -15.76 4.56 -18.87
C ALA A 11 -16.11 6.04 -18.66
N MET A 12 -15.91 6.55 -17.44
CA MET A 12 -16.04 7.97 -17.16
C MET A 12 -14.98 8.76 -17.96
N PRO A 13 -15.32 9.86 -18.67
CA PRO A 13 -14.40 10.54 -19.58
C PRO A 13 -13.08 10.97 -18.94
N ASP A 14 -13.10 11.31 -17.66
CA ASP A 14 -11.89 11.74 -16.94
C ASP A 14 -10.88 10.61 -16.70
N ILE A 15 -11.31 9.34 -16.70
CA ILE A 15 -10.39 8.19 -16.58
C ILE A 15 -9.40 8.18 -17.74
N MET A 16 -9.84 8.55 -18.94
CA MET A 16 -9.00 8.60 -20.14
C MET A 16 -7.95 9.71 -20.09
N LYS A 17 -8.09 10.69 -19.18
CA LYS A 17 -7.15 11.80 -18.99
C LYS A 17 -6.06 11.47 -17.95
N ILE A 18 -6.25 10.43 -17.15
CA ILE A 18 -5.32 10.07 -16.08
C ILE A 18 -4.16 9.28 -16.69
N LYS A 19 -2.93 9.77 -16.47
CA LYS A 19 -1.74 8.98 -16.78
C LYS A 19 -1.62 7.82 -15.79
N SER A 20 -1.42 6.61 -16.31
CA SER A 20 -1.16 5.43 -15.49
C SER A 20 0.06 5.66 -14.59
N TYR A 21 -0.07 5.27 -13.33
CA TYR A 21 1.07 5.23 -12.42
C TYR A 21 2.12 4.24 -12.95
N GLN A 22 3.37 4.69 -13.04
CA GLN A 22 4.49 3.84 -13.45
C GLN A 22 5.24 3.39 -12.19
N PRO A 23 5.08 2.13 -11.76
CA PRO A 23 5.86 1.60 -10.65
C PRO A 23 7.33 1.45 -11.05
N GLY A 24 8.23 1.48 -10.07
CA GLY A 24 9.63 1.13 -10.29
C GLY A 24 9.78 -0.31 -10.79
N LYS A 25 10.76 -0.55 -11.67
CA LYS A 25 11.02 -1.88 -12.24
C LYS A 25 11.37 -2.90 -11.14
N PRO A 26 10.84 -4.14 -11.19
CA PRO A 26 11.25 -5.22 -10.30
C PRO A 26 12.75 -5.54 -10.45
N ILE A 27 13.39 -5.95 -9.35
CA ILE A 27 14.81 -6.34 -9.35
C ILE A 27 15.10 -7.40 -10.42
N GLU A 28 14.25 -8.41 -10.53
CA GLU A 28 14.44 -9.53 -11.46
C GLU A 28 14.31 -9.11 -12.93
N GLU A 29 13.52 -8.08 -13.22
CA GLU A 29 13.43 -7.50 -14.56
C GLU A 29 14.71 -6.76 -14.91
N VAL A 30 15.20 -5.91 -14.00
CA VAL A 30 16.46 -5.17 -14.15
C VAL A 30 17.65 -6.11 -14.34
N LYS A 31 17.70 -7.22 -13.60
CA LYS A 31 18.74 -8.25 -13.74
C LYS A 31 18.75 -8.87 -15.14
N ARG A 32 17.58 -9.27 -15.67
CA ARG A 32 17.47 -9.85 -17.02
C ARG A 32 17.85 -8.86 -18.10
N GLU A 33 17.34 -7.64 -18.03
CA GLU A 33 17.52 -6.61 -19.07
C GLU A 33 18.99 -6.17 -19.17
N LEU A 34 19.67 -6.04 -18.03
CA LEU A 34 21.04 -5.52 -17.96
C LEU A 34 22.11 -6.62 -17.79
N GLY A 35 21.73 -7.90 -17.75
CA GLY A 35 22.65 -9.02 -17.54
C GLY A 35 23.35 -9.00 -16.18
N LEU A 36 22.73 -8.41 -15.15
CA LEU A 36 23.32 -8.24 -13.83
C LEU A 36 23.09 -9.47 -12.96
N LYS A 37 24.14 -9.93 -12.28
CA LYS A 37 24.03 -10.98 -11.23
C LYS A 37 23.46 -10.42 -9.93
N THR A 38 23.82 -9.19 -9.60
CA THR A 38 23.49 -8.54 -8.32
C THR A 38 22.89 -7.17 -8.58
N VAL A 39 21.84 -6.85 -7.83
CA VAL A 39 21.18 -5.53 -7.84
C VAL A 39 20.93 -5.15 -6.39
N VAL A 40 21.34 -3.94 -6.00
CA VAL A 40 21.03 -3.35 -4.70
C VAL A 40 19.87 -2.37 -4.90
N LYS A 41 18.72 -2.65 -4.27
CA LYS A 41 17.50 -1.84 -4.43
C LYS A 41 17.46 -0.72 -3.38
N LEU A 42 17.48 0.53 -3.85
CA LEU A 42 17.39 1.75 -3.02
C LEU A 42 16.22 2.68 -3.43
N ALA A 43 15.30 2.19 -4.27
CA ALA A 43 14.35 3.04 -5.00
C ALA A 43 12.92 3.13 -4.38
N SER A 44 12.70 2.63 -3.17
CA SER A 44 11.33 2.54 -2.60
C SER A 44 11.23 2.84 -1.09
N ASN A 45 12.27 3.43 -0.49
CA ASN A 45 12.33 3.75 0.94
C ASN A 45 12.08 2.52 1.85
N GLU A 46 12.44 1.33 1.37
CA GLU A 46 12.34 0.09 2.15
C GLU A 46 13.41 0.08 3.25
N ASN A 47 13.09 -0.48 4.41
CA ASN A 47 14.05 -0.62 5.50
C ASN A 47 15.07 -1.73 5.17
N PRO A 48 16.37 -1.44 5.02
CA PRO A 48 17.38 -2.46 4.68
C PRO A 48 17.58 -3.50 5.80
N LEU A 49 17.18 -3.21 7.03
CA LEU A 49 17.27 -4.15 8.15
C LEU A 49 16.16 -5.22 8.14
N GLY A 50 15.15 -5.06 7.27
CA GLY A 50 13.99 -5.94 7.26
C GLY A 50 13.02 -5.68 8.44
N PRO A 51 12.02 -6.56 8.61
CA PRO A 51 11.05 -6.45 9.70
C PRO A 51 11.65 -6.84 11.05
N SER A 52 11.04 -6.39 12.15
CA SER A 52 11.41 -6.80 13.50
C SER A 52 11.27 -8.32 13.69
N ASN A 53 12.20 -8.96 14.41
CA ASN A 53 12.12 -10.38 14.76
C ASN A 53 10.79 -10.75 15.46
N LYS A 54 10.28 -9.87 16.33
CA LYS A 54 8.97 -10.06 16.99
C LYS A 54 7.81 -10.12 15.99
N ALA A 55 7.89 -9.33 14.91
CA ALA A 55 6.89 -9.35 13.86
C ALA A 55 6.97 -10.64 13.03
N ILE A 56 8.19 -11.11 12.71
CA ILE A 56 8.41 -12.39 12.01
C ILE A 56 7.83 -13.55 12.81
N GLU A 57 8.11 -13.62 14.12
CA GLU A 57 7.58 -14.65 15.02
C GLU A 57 6.05 -14.62 15.09
N ALA A 58 5.45 -13.44 15.21
CA ALA A 58 3.99 -13.29 15.20
C ALA A 58 3.37 -13.78 13.89
N ILE A 59 3.94 -13.42 12.74
CA ILE A 59 3.46 -13.89 11.43
C ILE A 59 3.53 -15.41 11.35
N ARG A 60 4.66 -16.01 11.74
CA ARG A 60 4.82 -17.48 11.73
C ARG A 60 3.80 -18.17 12.64
N LYS A 61 3.55 -17.61 13.82
CA LYS A 61 2.59 -18.16 14.79
C LYS A 61 1.18 -18.24 14.22
N TYR A 62 0.71 -17.20 13.51
CA TYR A 62 -0.66 -17.13 13.01
C TYR A 62 -0.81 -17.60 11.56
N ALA A 63 0.26 -18.07 10.92
CA ALA A 63 0.25 -18.46 9.51
C ALA A 63 -0.77 -19.57 9.17
N SER A 64 -1.04 -20.48 10.12
CA SER A 64 -2.02 -21.56 9.93
C SER A 64 -3.48 -21.11 10.05
N GLU A 65 -3.75 -19.89 10.51
CA GLU A 65 -5.10 -19.37 10.80
C GLU A 65 -5.57 -18.33 9.76
N ILE A 66 -4.77 -18.07 8.71
CA ILE A 66 -5.03 -17.00 7.72
C ILE A 66 -6.26 -17.26 6.83
N ASN A 67 -6.84 -18.45 6.91
CA ASN A 67 -8.09 -18.81 6.22
C ASN A 67 -9.33 -18.19 6.88
N ILE A 68 -9.20 -17.62 8.09
CA ILE A 68 -10.28 -16.96 8.82
C ILE A 68 -10.11 -15.45 8.72
N TYR A 69 -11.22 -14.75 8.47
CA TYR A 69 -11.20 -13.29 8.45
C TYR A 69 -10.73 -12.73 9.81
N PRO A 70 -9.84 -11.72 9.81
CA PRO A 70 -9.40 -11.09 11.04
C PRO A 70 -10.52 -10.24 11.65
N ASN A 71 -10.30 -9.76 12.88
CA ASN A 71 -11.12 -8.70 13.46
C ASN A 71 -11.08 -7.46 12.55
N GLY A 72 -12.17 -7.18 11.84
CA GLY A 72 -12.24 -6.10 10.85
C GLY A 72 -12.05 -4.69 11.41
N GLY A 73 -12.26 -4.49 12.72
CA GLY A 73 -12.04 -3.21 13.41
C GLY A 73 -10.61 -3.02 13.93
N GLY A 74 -9.80 -4.08 13.95
CA GLY A 74 -8.43 -4.06 14.49
C GLY A 74 -8.34 -3.66 15.96
N TYR A 75 -9.33 -4.06 16.77
CA TYR A 75 -9.46 -3.67 18.19
C TYR A 75 -8.14 -3.70 18.96
N TYR A 76 -7.45 -4.86 18.98
CA TYR A 76 -6.20 -5.02 19.72
C TYR A 76 -5.07 -4.10 19.22
N LEU A 77 -5.00 -3.84 17.91
CA LEU A 77 -4.00 -2.93 17.33
C LEU A 77 -4.32 -1.48 17.70
N LYS A 78 -5.59 -1.07 17.64
CA LYS A 78 -6.02 0.28 18.04
C LYS A 78 -5.69 0.55 19.50
N LYS A 79 -6.02 -0.39 20.39
CA LYS A 79 -5.72 -0.28 21.82
C LYS A 79 -4.22 -0.13 22.09
N ALA A 80 -3.40 -1.01 21.50
CA ALA A 80 -1.95 -0.95 21.68
C ALA A 80 -1.33 0.35 21.14
N LEU A 81 -1.85 0.88 20.02
CA LEU A 81 -1.41 2.17 19.47
C LEU A 81 -1.86 3.36 20.33
N ALA A 82 -3.09 3.32 20.84
CA ALA A 82 -3.65 4.33 21.75
C ALA A 82 -2.80 4.48 23.00
N GLU A 83 -2.49 3.36 23.66
CA GLU A 83 -1.61 3.30 24.84
C GLU A 83 -0.20 3.83 24.50
N LYS A 84 0.40 3.36 23.40
CA LYS A 84 1.75 3.77 23.00
C LYS A 84 1.87 5.26 22.67
N LEU A 85 0.83 5.85 22.07
CA LEU A 85 0.84 7.24 21.60
C LEU A 85 0.20 8.23 22.59
N GLY A 86 -0.36 7.75 23.70
CA GLY A 86 -1.10 8.60 24.66
C GLY A 86 -2.37 9.20 24.05
N LEU A 87 -3.05 8.45 23.17
CA LEU A 87 -4.27 8.87 22.48
C LEU A 87 -5.46 7.99 22.91
N VAL A 88 -6.67 8.47 22.64
CA VAL A 88 -7.89 7.65 22.73
C VAL A 88 -8.12 6.89 21.41
N GLU A 89 -8.72 5.70 21.47
CA GLU A 89 -8.89 4.82 20.30
C GLU A 89 -9.70 5.48 19.17
N GLU A 90 -10.62 6.40 19.49
CA GLU A 90 -11.46 7.14 18.54
C GLU A 90 -10.62 8.04 17.63
N LYS A 91 -9.42 8.45 18.06
CA LYS A 91 -8.48 9.24 17.25
C LYS A 91 -7.63 8.41 16.30
N ILE A 92 -7.80 7.08 16.29
CA ILE A 92 -7.01 6.15 15.48
C ILE A 92 -7.90 5.55 14.38
N ILE A 93 -7.44 5.67 13.14
CA ILE A 93 -8.05 5.01 11.98
C ILE A 93 -7.03 4.04 11.40
N LEU A 94 -7.46 2.80 11.17
CA LEU A 94 -6.63 1.78 10.54
C LEU A 94 -6.90 1.70 9.02
N GLY A 95 -5.85 1.38 8.27
CA GLY A 95 -5.90 1.17 6.83
C GLY A 95 -4.80 0.24 6.36
N ASN A 96 -5.02 -0.42 5.23
CA ASN A 96 -4.01 -1.25 4.59
C ASN A 96 -3.00 -0.35 3.85
N GLY A 97 -2.09 0.23 4.64
CA GLY A 97 -1.20 1.30 4.22
C GLY A 97 -1.85 2.69 4.29
N SER A 98 -1.00 3.72 4.44
CA SER A 98 -1.43 5.12 4.51
C SER A 98 -2.16 5.56 3.24
N ARG A 99 -1.80 5.02 2.07
CA ARG A 99 -2.50 5.25 0.80
C ARG A 99 -4.00 4.98 0.90
N ARG A 100 -4.41 3.92 1.58
CA ARG A 100 -5.84 3.60 1.74
C ARG A 100 -6.58 4.60 2.65
N ILE A 101 -5.88 5.27 3.55
CA ILE A 101 -6.45 6.37 4.34
C ILE A 101 -6.62 7.61 3.47
N MET A 102 -5.59 7.95 2.68
CA MET A 102 -5.61 9.10 1.77
C MET A 102 -6.73 8.96 0.73
N ASP A 103 -6.83 7.80 0.07
CA ASP A 103 -7.88 7.52 -0.93
C ASP A 103 -9.29 7.70 -0.35
N ARG A 104 -9.51 7.28 0.90
CA ARG A 104 -10.79 7.46 1.60
C ARG A 104 -11.04 8.93 1.90
N GLY A 105 -10.01 9.67 2.32
CA GLY A 105 -10.07 11.11 2.55
C GLY A 105 -10.43 11.87 1.27
N ILE A 106 -9.74 11.61 0.16
CA ILE A 106 -9.99 12.21 -1.16
C ILE A 106 -11.44 11.95 -1.59
N ARG A 107 -11.89 10.68 -1.57
CA ARG A 107 -13.24 10.31 -2.04
C ARG A 107 -14.36 10.92 -1.20
N LYS A 108 -14.16 11.06 0.11
CA LYS A 108 -15.21 11.53 1.02
C LYS A 108 -15.23 13.05 1.15
N TYR A 109 -14.07 13.71 1.09
CA TYR A 109 -13.93 15.12 1.46
C TYR A 109 -13.30 15.99 0.37
N GLY A 110 -12.92 15.44 -0.78
CA GLY A 110 -12.23 16.19 -1.83
C GLY A 110 -10.84 16.68 -1.42
N LEU A 111 -10.22 16.05 -0.41
CA LEU A 111 -8.90 16.43 0.09
C LEU A 111 -7.86 16.27 -1.01
N LEU A 112 -7.14 17.34 -1.37
CA LEU A 112 -5.95 17.23 -2.20
C LEU A 112 -4.77 16.85 -1.30
N VAL A 113 -4.24 15.64 -1.45
CA VAL A 113 -3.06 15.18 -0.71
C VAL A 113 -1.89 15.07 -1.68
N CYS A 114 -0.92 15.98 -1.57
CA CYS A 114 0.35 15.85 -2.27
C CYS A 114 1.19 14.76 -1.58
N GLN A 115 1.40 13.63 -2.27
CA GLN A 115 2.57 12.81 -1.97
C GLN A 115 3.80 13.59 -2.44
N PHE A 116 4.67 13.98 -1.51
CA PHE A 116 6.02 14.43 -1.82
C PHE A 116 6.78 13.24 -2.43
N PHE A 117 6.73 13.10 -3.74
CA PHE A 117 7.76 12.38 -4.49
C PHE A 117 8.99 13.29 -4.50
N TRP A 118 10.05 12.89 -3.80
CA TRP A 118 11.34 13.57 -3.88
C TRP A 118 11.84 13.52 -5.33
N TYR A 119 12.26 14.69 -5.84
CA TYR A 119 13.11 14.82 -7.02
C TYR A 119 14.51 14.30 -6.74
#